data_AF-A0A8J3IKH2-F1
#
_entry.id   AF-A0A8J3IKH2-F1
#
_cell.length_a   1.000
_cell.length_b   1.000
_cell.length_c   1.000
_cell.angle_alpha   90.00
_cell.angle_beta   90.00
_cell.angle_gamma   90.00
#
_symmetry.space_group_name_H-M   'P 1'
#
loop_
_entity.id
_entity.type
_entity.pdbx_description
1 polymer ?
#
loop_
_entity_poly.entity_id
_entity_poly.type
_entity_poly.pdbx_seq_one_letter_code
_entity_poly.pdbx_strand_id
1 'polypeptide(L)'
;MAAQQPEVSLSPSIKDEARSIACVICQAVYVPSLRHEHLLLAPAALESAFMGMCHFCFRCRRPACPECWDDVHGVCGRCGSESQLPFRRDVAPLSSQLVTASRQAQLERETAALLPVAPLVCITPGPFRRVLIEQRATAPIPAIVQSMVSRPGWRGTTQTIPAVKIDEMRTRPEAKSRRASSFRRIASTLLSIVLVMLILLIVAASISENINIFIASTLHVDIRAEIAYLWQLITQLF
;
A
#
# COMPACT_ATOMS: atom_id res chain seq x y z
N MET A 1 -22.35 45.06 -29.10
CA MET A 1 -22.90 43.69 -29.19
C MET A 1 -21.86 42.74 -28.63
N ALA A 2 -21.91 42.50 -27.32
CA ALA A 2 -21.07 41.52 -26.64
C ALA A 2 -22.02 40.51 -26.00
N ALA A 3 -21.94 39.26 -26.44
CA ALA A 3 -22.79 38.19 -25.97
C ALA A 3 -22.32 37.74 -24.58
N GLN A 4 -23.12 38.02 -23.56
CA GLN A 4 -22.97 37.45 -22.23
C GLN A 4 -23.40 35.98 -22.27
N GLN A 5 -22.45 35.07 -22.08
CA GLN A 5 -22.75 33.67 -21.81
C GLN A 5 -23.22 33.52 -20.35
N PRO A 6 -24.24 32.69 -20.08
CA PRO A 6 -24.67 32.39 -18.73
C PRO A 6 -23.68 31.41 -18.09
N GLU A 7 -22.98 31.85 -17.06
CA GLU A 7 -22.29 30.97 -16.12
C GLU A 7 -23.35 30.14 -15.37
N VAL A 8 -23.59 28.94 -15.86
CA VAL A 8 -24.37 27.92 -15.15
C VAL A 8 -23.46 27.37 -14.04
N SER A 9 -23.47 28.02 -12.88
CA SER A 9 -22.90 27.49 -11.65
C SER A 9 -23.73 26.30 -11.17
N LEU A 10 -23.45 25.11 -11.70
CA LEU A 10 -23.86 23.85 -11.08
C LEU A 10 -23.07 23.70 -9.77
N SER A 11 -23.61 24.21 -8.66
CA SER A 11 -23.20 23.78 -7.33
C SER A 11 -23.87 22.44 -7.04
N PRO A 12 -23.15 21.30 -6.99
CA PRO A 12 -23.76 20.02 -6.66
C PRO A 12 -24.25 20.06 -5.20
N SER A 13 -25.52 19.71 -5.04
CA SER A 13 -26.23 19.61 -3.77
C SER A 13 -25.47 18.70 -2.79
N ILE A 14 -24.89 19.32 -1.76
CA ILE A 14 -24.19 18.72 -0.61
C ILE A 14 -25.21 17.96 0.27
N LYS A 15 -25.73 16.83 -0.19
CA LYS A 15 -26.52 15.93 0.68
C LYS A 15 -26.25 14.44 0.51
N ASP A 16 -25.50 14.04 -0.51
CA ASP A 16 -24.88 12.72 -0.57
C ASP A 16 -23.36 12.88 -0.60
N GLU A 17 -22.77 13.27 0.53
CA GLU A 17 -21.35 13.04 0.79
C GLU A 17 -21.14 11.53 0.96
N ALA A 18 -21.25 10.79 -0.15
CA ALA A 18 -20.73 9.44 -0.21
C ALA A 18 -19.26 9.55 0.23
N ARG A 19 -18.98 9.02 1.44
CA ARG A 19 -17.69 9.13 2.13
C ARG A 19 -16.62 8.53 1.24
N SER A 20 -16.01 9.38 0.44
CA SER A 20 -14.95 9.05 -0.49
C SER A 20 -13.63 9.48 0.12
N ILE A 21 -12.56 8.83 -0.31
CA ILE A 21 -11.20 9.16 0.13
C ILE A 21 -10.31 9.39 -1.09
N ALA A 22 -9.58 10.49 -1.08
CA ALA A 22 -8.69 10.88 -2.15
C ALA A 22 -7.23 10.63 -1.78
N CYS A 23 -6.46 10.06 -2.70
CA CYS A 23 -5.02 9.93 -2.52
C CYS A 23 -4.33 11.30 -2.51
N VAL A 24 -3.58 11.60 -1.47
CA VAL A 24 -2.83 12.87 -1.34
C VAL A 24 -1.71 13.06 -2.37
N ILE A 25 -1.30 11.99 -3.05
CA ILE A 25 -0.20 12.03 -4.04
C ILE A 25 -0.75 12.27 -5.45
N CYS A 26 -1.79 11.54 -5.85
CA CYS A 26 -2.30 11.54 -7.22
C CYS A 26 -3.75 11.97 -7.35
N GLN A 27 -4.42 12.33 -6.26
CA GLN A 27 -5.83 12.74 -6.26
C GLN A 27 -6.81 11.67 -6.79
N ALA A 28 -6.38 10.39 -6.88
CA ALA A 28 -7.30 9.30 -7.20
C ALA A 28 -8.36 9.16 -6.09
N VAL A 29 -9.63 9.03 -6.47
CA VAL A 29 -10.77 8.98 -5.56
C VAL A 29 -11.29 7.55 -5.44
N TYR A 30 -11.43 7.11 -4.19
CA TYR A 30 -11.90 5.78 -3.82
C TYR A 30 -13.20 5.87 -3.02
N VAL A 31 -14.07 4.89 -3.23
CA VAL A 31 -15.31 4.70 -2.47
C VAL A 31 -15.39 3.28 -1.95
N PRO A 32 -16.09 3.02 -0.83
CA PRO A 32 -16.38 1.66 -0.39
C PRO A 32 -17.06 0.83 -1.47
N SER A 33 -16.69 -0.45 -1.55
CA SER A 33 -17.46 -1.40 -2.36
C SER A 33 -18.81 -1.69 -1.71
N LEU A 34 -19.81 -2.06 -2.52
CA LEU A 34 -21.16 -2.40 -2.05
C LEU A 34 -21.19 -3.51 -0.99
N ARG A 35 -20.15 -4.36 -0.92
CA ARG A 35 -20.04 -5.42 0.09
C ARG A 35 -19.52 -4.94 1.45
N HIS A 36 -19.03 -3.71 1.53
CA HIS A 36 -18.40 -3.14 2.72
C HIS A 36 -19.12 -1.86 3.16
N GLU A 37 -20.46 -1.86 3.17
CA GLU A 37 -21.26 -0.71 3.62
C GLU A 37 -20.91 -0.25 5.04
N HIS A 38 -20.42 -1.14 5.91
CA HIS A 38 -19.97 -0.78 7.26
C HIS A 38 -18.85 0.27 7.24
N LEU A 39 -18.06 0.38 6.17
CA LEU A 39 -17.05 1.43 6.01
C LEU A 39 -17.68 2.83 5.86
N LEU A 40 -18.95 2.90 5.41
CA LEU A 40 -19.70 4.15 5.35
C LEU A 40 -20.14 4.61 6.74
N LEU A 41 -20.19 3.74 7.74
CA LEU A 41 -20.64 4.09 9.09
C LEU A 41 -19.56 4.85 9.88
N ALA A 42 -18.28 4.55 9.66
CA ALA A 42 -17.16 5.13 10.41
C ALA A 42 -16.06 5.71 9.49
N PRO A 43 -15.80 7.04 9.51
CA PRO A 43 -14.75 7.64 8.68
C PRO A 43 -13.35 7.05 8.94
N ALA A 44 -13.05 6.74 10.20
CA ALA A 44 -11.79 6.11 10.59
C ALA A 44 -11.60 4.70 9.97
N ALA A 45 -12.69 3.97 9.71
CA ALA A 45 -12.63 2.67 9.06
C ALA A 45 -12.31 2.82 7.56
N LEU A 46 -12.86 3.85 6.90
CA LEU A 46 -12.53 4.18 5.52
C LEU A 46 -11.04 4.54 5.36
N GLU A 47 -10.52 5.39 6.24
CA GLU A 47 -9.10 5.76 6.28
C GLU A 47 -8.21 4.54 6.53
N SER A 48 -8.59 3.69 7.48
CA SER A 48 -7.83 2.46 7.80
C SER A 48 -7.81 1.49 6.63
N ALA A 49 -8.95 1.28 5.97
CA ALA A 49 -9.05 0.45 4.77
C ALA A 49 -8.20 1.00 3.63
N PHE A 50 -8.22 2.32 3.43
CA PHE A 50 -7.40 2.97 2.41
C PHE A 50 -5.90 2.83 2.70
N MET A 51 -5.49 3.04 3.95
CA MET A 51 -4.09 2.88 4.37
C MET A 51 -3.63 1.43 4.22
N GLY A 52 -4.50 0.44 4.49
CA GLY A 52 -4.21 -0.97 4.27
C GLY A 52 -3.96 -1.36 2.80
N MET A 53 -4.47 -0.56 1.85
CA MET A 53 -4.23 -0.74 0.42
C MET A 53 -3.05 0.08 -0.12
N CYS A 54 -2.49 0.99 0.68
CA CYS A 54 -1.40 1.87 0.26
C CYS A 54 -0.02 1.24 0.51
N HIS A 55 0.96 1.65 -0.29
CA HIS A 55 2.37 1.33 -0.09
C HIS A 55 3.15 2.57 0.33
N PHE A 56 4.15 2.42 1.21
CA PHE A 56 4.96 3.56 1.67
C PHE A 56 6.13 3.82 0.73
N CYS A 57 6.18 5.01 0.15
CA CYS A 57 7.26 5.42 -0.74
C CYS A 57 8.62 5.41 -0.02
N PHE A 58 9.61 4.72 -0.61
CA PHE A 58 10.97 4.65 -0.05
C PHE A 58 11.61 6.04 0.12
N ARG A 59 11.39 6.94 -0.86
CA ARG A 59 11.95 8.31 -0.88
C ARG A 59 11.25 9.28 0.08
N CYS A 60 9.93 9.47 -0.04
CA CYS A 60 9.21 10.49 0.73
C CYS A 60 8.46 9.97 1.96
N ARG A 61 8.42 8.65 2.20
CA ARG A 61 7.72 7.98 3.31
C ARG A 61 6.21 8.25 3.39
N ARG A 62 5.59 8.81 2.35
CA ARG A 62 4.15 9.01 2.25
C ARG A 62 3.45 7.76 1.69
N PRO A 63 2.19 7.49 2.09
CA PRO A 63 1.39 6.41 1.53
C PRO A 63 0.99 6.74 0.08
N ALA A 64 1.32 5.83 -0.83
CA ALA A 64 0.93 5.86 -2.23
C ALA A 64 -0.18 4.83 -2.47
N CYS A 65 -1.28 5.28 -3.05
CA CYS A 65 -2.34 4.36 -3.45
C CYS A 65 -1.87 3.47 -4.62
N PRO A 66 -2.56 2.35 -4.90
CA PRO A 66 -2.26 1.49 -6.04
C PRO A 66 -2.22 2.23 -7.39
N GLU A 67 -2.94 3.36 -7.53
CA GLU A 67 -2.94 4.20 -8.73
C GLU A 67 -1.65 4.95 -9.04
N CYS A 68 -0.82 5.20 -8.02
CA CYS A 68 0.41 5.97 -8.16
C CYS A 68 1.60 5.28 -7.50
N TRP A 69 1.55 3.97 -7.36
CA TRP A 69 2.64 3.16 -6.85
C TRP A 69 3.43 2.56 -8.01
N ASP A 70 4.76 2.59 -7.90
CA ASP A 70 5.69 1.92 -8.81
C ASP A 70 6.30 0.72 -8.07
N ASP A 71 5.84 -0.48 -8.40
CA ASP A 71 6.28 -1.73 -7.78
C ASP A 71 7.75 -2.08 -8.09
N VAL A 72 8.27 -1.61 -9.22
CA VAL A 72 9.65 -1.90 -9.64
C VAL A 72 10.64 -1.13 -8.77
N HIS A 73 10.34 0.14 -8.52
CA HIS A 73 11.26 1.05 -7.84
C HIS A 73 10.91 1.27 -6.35
N GLY A 74 9.71 0.87 -5.91
CA GLY A 74 9.25 1.09 -4.54
C GLY A 74 9.04 2.57 -4.20
N VAL A 75 8.62 3.37 -5.19
CA VAL A 75 8.40 4.81 -5.04
C VAL A 75 7.02 5.23 -5.52
N CYS A 76 6.53 6.38 -5.03
CA CYS A 76 5.30 6.96 -5.55
C CYS A 76 5.53 7.66 -6.89
N GLY A 77 4.48 7.81 -7.69
CA GLY A 77 4.52 8.42 -9.02
C GLY A 77 5.09 9.85 -9.01
N ARG A 78 4.85 10.62 -7.94
CA ARG A 78 5.47 11.96 -7.78
C ARG A 78 6.99 11.86 -7.68
N CYS A 79 7.51 11.03 -6.77
CA CYS A 79 8.95 10.82 -6.64
C CYS A 79 9.57 10.15 -7.88
N GLY A 80 8.84 9.27 -8.57
CA GLY A 80 9.24 8.69 -9.84
C GLY A 80 9.43 9.76 -10.91
N SER A 81 8.45 10.66 -11.06
CA SER A 81 8.50 11.78 -12.02
C SER A 81 9.63 12.77 -11.71
N GLU A 82 9.86 13.10 -10.44
CA GLU A 82 10.98 13.96 -10.01
C GLU A 82 12.35 13.34 -10.34
N SER A 83 12.42 12.01 -10.32
CA SER A 83 13.66 11.26 -10.59
C SER A 83 13.82 10.90 -12.07
N GLN A 84 12.88 11.31 -12.92
CA GLN A 84 12.81 10.93 -14.34
C GLN A 84 12.84 9.41 -14.53
N LEU A 85 12.32 8.65 -13.57
CA LEU A 85 12.22 7.20 -13.69
C LEU A 85 11.03 6.86 -14.60
N PRO A 86 11.18 5.88 -15.51
CA PRO A 86 10.05 5.41 -16.29
C PRO A 86 9.04 4.78 -15.34
N PHE A 87 7.89 5.42 -15.17
CA PHE A 87 6.81 4.90 -14.34
C PHE A 87 6.25 3.65 -15.00
N ARG A 88 6.46 2.48 -14.38
CA ARG A 88 5.99 1.19 -14.90
C ARG A 88 5.05 0.57 -13.89
N ARG A 89 3.76 0.60 -14.21
CA ARG A 89 2.72 0.01 -13.38
C ARG A 89 2.44 -1.44 -13.74
N ASP A 90 2.48 -1.73 -15.03
CA ASP A 90 2.21 -3.06 -15.58
C ASP A 90 3.51 -3.65 -16.12
N VAL A 91 4.48 -3.89 -15.25
CA VAL A 91 5.51 -4.88 -15.60
C VAL A 91 4.88 -6.22 -15.28
N ALA A 92 4.43 -6.94 -16.32
CA ALA A 92 4.13 -8.36 -16.19
C ALA A 92 5.30 -8.97 -15.40
N PRO A 93 5.04 -9.56 -14.21
CA PRO A 93 6.09 -10.00 -13.32
C PRO A 93 7.06 -10.80 -14.16
N LEU A 94 8.34 -10.39 -14.18
CA LEU A 94 9.39 -10.96 -15.02
C LEU A 94 9.28 -12.47 -14.91
N SER A 95 8.57 -13.04 -15.87
CA SER A 95 8.14 -14.43 -15.77
C SER A 95 9.40 -15.15 -16.16
N SER A 96 10.12 -15.64 -15.16
CA SER A 96 11.19 -16.61 -15.37
C SER A 96 10.54 -17.81 -16.06
N GLN A 97 10.50 -17.76 -17.39
CA GLN A 97 10.25 -18.87 -18.29
C GLN A 97 11.13 -20.05 -17.82
N LEU A 98 10.66 -21.28 -17.65
CA LEU A 98 9.46 -21.98 -18.11
C LEU A 98 9.01 -22.97 -17.01
N VAL A 99 7.82 -23.56 -17.17
CA VAL A 99 7.25 -24.67 -16.38
C VAL A 99 6.41 -24.27 -15.16
N THR A 100 5.26 -23.59 -15.37
CA THR A 100 3.99 -23.73 -14.57
C THR A 100 2.86 -22.78 -15.01
N ALA A 101 2.90 -22.17 -16.22
CA ALA A 101 1.90 -21.18 -16.63
C ALA A 101 0.43 -21.67 -16.59
N SER A 102 0.17 -22.97 -16.75
CA SER A 102 -1.20 -23.52 -16.67
C SER A 102 -1.70 -23.68 -15.24
N ARG A 103 -0.87 -24.20 -14.32
CA ARG A 103 -1.26 -24.37 -12.91
C ARG A 103 -1.42 -23.04 -12.19
N GLN A 104 -0.59 -22.05 -12.50
CA GLN A 104 -0.69 -20.72 -11.89
C GLN A 104 -1.89 -19.94 -12.41
N ALA A 105 -2.20 -20.00 -13.71
CA ALA A 105 -3.41 -19.38 -14.25
C ALA A 105 -4.70 -20.06 -13.75
N GLN A 106 -4.66 -21.36 -13.48
CA GLN A 106 -5.80 -22.08 -12.90
C GLN A 106 -5.95 -21.78 -11.41
N LEU A 107 -4.85 -21.72 -10.64
CA LEU A 107 -4.86 -21.28 -9.25
C LEU A 107 -5.32 -19.82 -9.16
N GLU A 108 -4.86 -18.92 -10.03
CA GLU A 108 -5.35 -17.53 -10.08
C GLU A 108 -6.84 -17.45 -10.43
N ARG A 109 -7.38 -18.32 -11.29
CA ARG A 109 -8.83 -18.38 -11.55
C ARG A 109 -9.63 -18.89 -10.35
N GLU A 110 -9.12 -19.92 -9.66
CA GLU A 110 -9.73 -20.50 -8.46
C GLU A 110 -9.63 -19.54 -7.26
N THR A 111 -8.50 -18.82 -7.14
CA THR A 111 -8.29 -17.79 -6.13
C THR A 111 -9.04 -16.51 -6.50
N ALA A 112 -9.23 -16.15 -7.77
CA ALA A 112 -10.06 -15.01 -8.20
C ALA A 112 -11.55 -15.25 -7.94
N ALA A 113 -12.01 -16.50 -7.97
CA ALA A 113 -13.35 -16.86 -7.54
C ALA A 113 -13.55 -16.77 -6.01
N LEU A 114 -12.46 -16.81 -5.23
CA LEU A 114 -12.45 -16.71 -3.77
C LEU A 114 -11.81 -15.42 -3.22
N LEU A 115 -11.34 -14.52 -4.10
CA LEU A 115 -10.55 -13.36 -3.70
C LEU A 115 -11.48 -12.37 -2.97
N PRO A 116 -11.11 -11.92 -1.75
CA PRO A 116 -11.85 -10.90 -1.05
C PRO A 116 -12.02 -9.68 -1.96
N VAL A 117 -13.29 -9.33 -2.23
CA VAL A 117 -13.64 -8.12 -2.95
C VAL A 117 -12.93 -6.95 -2.27
N ALA A 118 -12.13 -6.21 -3.02
CA ALA A 118 -11.38 -5.09 -2.46
C ALA A 118 -12.31 -4.16 -1.66
N PRO A 119 -11.93 -3.74 -0.45
CA PRO A 119 -12.81 -2.94 0.41
C PRO A 119 -13.16 -1.59 -0.25
N LEU A 120 -12.23 -1.05 -1.04
CA LEU A 120 -12.40 0.20 -1.78
C LEU A 120 -12.25 -0.01 -3.29
N VAL A 121 -13.06 0.73 -4.06
CA VAL A 121 -13.03 0.78 -5.52
C VAL A 121 -12.65 2.18 -5.97
N CYS A 122 -11.72 2.29 -6.92
CA CYS A 122 -11.33 3.56 -7.52
C CYS A 122 -12.38 4.00 -8.54
N ILE A 123 -13.03 5.14 -8.29
CA ILE A 123 -14.03 5.73 -9.20
C ILE A 123 -13.43 6.84 -10.08
N THR A 124 -12.34 7.45 -9.65
CA THR A 124 -11.65 8.50 -10.41
C THR A 124 -10.15 8.25 -10.35
N PRO A 125 -9.51 7.76 -11.41
CA PRO A 125 -8.08 7.50 -11.41
C PRO A 125 -7.28 8.81 -11.40
N GLY A 126 -6.11 8.77 -10.77
CA GLY A 126 -5.17 9.88 -10.75
C GLY A 126 -4.46 10.12 -12.10
N PRO A 127 -3.71 11.23 -12.24
CA PRO A 127 -3.09 11.63 -13.50
C PRO A 127 -2.01 10.65 -13.98
N PHE A 128 -1.39 9.88 -13.07
CA PHE A 128 -0.34 8.92 -13.41
C PHE A 128 -0.84 7.72 -14.23
N ARG A 129 -2.17 7.47 -14.30
CA ARG A 129 -2.75 6.39 -15.13
C ARG A 129 -2.75 6.71 -16.63
N ARG A 130 -2.74 7.99 -17.02
CA ARG A 130 -3.06 8.40 -18.40
C ARG A 130 -1.95 8.14 -19.43
N VAL A 131 -0.72 7.85 -19.01
CA VAL A 131 0.41 7.80 -19.96
C VAL A 131 0.51 6.47 -20.71
N LEU A 132 -0.18 5.41 -20.28
CA LEU A 132 0.08 4.07 -20.82
C LEU A 132 -0.70 3.67 -22.08
N ILE A 133 -1.80 4.35 -22.44
CA ILE A 133 -2.70 3.86 -23.52
C ILE A 133 -2.39 4.48 -24.89
N GLU A 134 -1.74 5.64 -24.95
CA GLU A 134 -1.53 6.33 -26.24
C GLU A 134 -0.26 5.93 -26.99
N GLN A 135 0.50 4.96 -26.48
CA GLN A 135 1.77 4.54 -27.10
C GLN A 135 1.66 3.31 -28.00
N ARG A 136 0.43 2.85 -28.32
CA ARG A 136 0.21 1.73 -29.23
C ARG A 136 -0.95 1.94 -30.22
N ALA A 137 -1.09 3.15 -30.75
CA ALA A 137 -1.56 3.27 -32.13
C ALA A 137 -0.35 2.98 -33.03
N THR A 138 -0.06 1.70 -33.23
CA THR A 138 0.92 1.24 -34.21
C THR A 138 0.37 1.62 -35.58
N ALA A 139 0.78 2.78 -36.10
CA ALA A 139 0.71 3.01 -37.53
C ALA A 139 1.46 1.84 -38.21
N PRO A 140 0.86 1.14 -39.18
CA PRO A 140 1.55 0.08 -39.90
C PRO A 140 2.78 0.69 -40.54
N ILE A 141 3.97 0.20 -40.18
CA ILE A 141 5.23 0.59 -40.81
C ILE A 141 5.11 0.19 -42.29
N PRO A 142 5.04 1.12 -43.25
CA PRO A 142 5.18 0.74 -44.64
C PRO A 142 6.62 0.29 -44.85
N ALA A 143 6.79 -0.92 -45.38
CA ALA A 143 8.08 -1.43 -45.82
C ALA A 143 8.60 -0.54 -46.94
N ILE A 144 9.45 0.45 -46.62
CA ILE A 144 10.11 1.30 -47.61
C ILE A 144 11.62 1.27 -47.37
N VAL A 145 12.24 0.39 -48.16
CA VAL A 145 13.43 0.61 -49.00
C VAL A 145 14.67 1.23 -48.35
N GLN A 146 15.73 0.42 -48.37
CA GLN A 146 17.13 0.81 -48.30
C GLN A 146 17.43 2.07 -49.12
N SER A 147 17.93 3.12 -48.48
CA SER A 147 18.79 4.07 -49.18
C SER A 147 19.86 4.62 -48.24
N MET A 148 21.09 4.24 -48.56
CA MET A 148 22.33 4.82 -48.05
C MET A 148 22.27 6.34 -48.14
N VAL A 149 22.42 7.03 -47.01
CA VAL A 149 22.80 8.45 -47.00
C VAL A 149 23.94 8.62 -46.02
N SER A 150 25.13 8.70 -46.61
CA SER A 150 26.34 9.24 -46.02
C SER A 150 26.04 10.60 -45.36
N ARG A 151 26.26 10.70 -44.04
CA ARG A 151 26.30 12.00 -43.35
C ARG A 151 27.76 12.45 -43.20
N PRO A 152 28.13 13.61 -43.74
CA PRO A 152 29.46 14.19 -43.51
C PRO A 152 29.52 14.91 -42.15
N GLY A 153 30.62 14.70 -41.44
CA GLY A 153 31.26 15.71 -40.60
C GLY A 153 30.53 16.18 -39.36
N TRP A 154 30.39 15.32 -38.34
CA TRP A 154 30.29 15.79 -36.96
C TRP A 154 31.68 16.21 -36.47
N ARG A 155 31.94 17.51 -36.58
CA ARG A 155 33.15 18.16 -36.04
C ARG A 155 32.97 18.23 -34.53
N GLY A 156 33.61 17.31 -33.82
CA GLY A 156 33.60 17.25 -32.37
C GLY A 156 34.17 18.53 -31.78
N THR A 157 33.33 19.28 -31.07
CA THR A 157 33.80 20.20 -30.05
C THR A 157 34.01 19.38 -28.79
N THR A 158 35.24 18.91 -28.61
CA THR A 158 35.73 18.29 -27.39
C THR A 158 35.71 19.36 -26.30
N GLN A 159 34.55 19.57 -25.68
CA GLN A 159 34.45 20.42 -24.51
C GLN A 159 35.06 19.64 -23.36
N THR A 160 36.28 20.00 -23.01
CA THR A 160 37.01 19.51 -21.85
C THR A 160 36.18 19.87 -20.61
N ILE A 161 35.37 18.92 -20.15
CA ILE A 161 34.66 19.01 -18.88
C ILE A 161 35.76 19.06 -17.82
N PRO A 162 35.88 20.15 -17.05
CA PRO A 162 36.87 20.22 -15.98
C PRO A 162 36.56 19.09 -15.01
N ALA A 163 37.58 18.30 -14.68
CA ALA A 163 37.51 17.23 -13.70
C ALA A 163 37.02 17.82 -12.37
N VAL A 164 35.72 17.73 -12.11
CA VAL A 164 35.15 18.04 -10.82
C VAL A 164 35.73 17.00 -9.87
N LYS A 165 36.64 17.44 -8.99
CA LYS A 165 37.10 16.65 -7.84
C LYS A 165 35.89 16.35 -6.95
N ILE A 166 35.27 15.19 -7.17
CA ILE A 166 34.24 14.61 -6.32
C ILE A 166 34.94 13.97 -5.11
N ASP A 167 35.69 14.75 -4.34
CA ASP A 167 36.41 14.25 -3.15
C ASP A 167 35.83 14.76 -1.83
N GLU A 168 34.73 15.51 -1.85
CA GLU A 168 34.13 15.96 -0.59
C GLU A 168 32.62 16.18 -0.70
N MET A 169 31.90 15.18 -1.22
CA MET A 169 30.48 15.06 -0.85
C MET A 169 30.41 14.59 0.59
N ARG A 170 30.42 15.59 1.49
CA ARG A 170 30.08 15.46 2.90
C ARG A 170 28.70 14.80 2.99
N THR A 171 28.69 13.48 3.13
CA THR A 171 27.48 12.70 3.32
C THR A 171 26.79 13.21 4.58
N ARG A 172 25.58 13.68 4.35
CA ARG A 172 24.58 14.15 5.31
C ARG A 172 24.67 13.38 6.64
N PRO A 173 24.61 14.06 7.78
CA PRO A 173 24.89 13.45 9.07
C PRO A 173 23.98 12.26 9.31
N GLU A 174 24.59 11.10 9.55
CA GLU A 174 23.92 9.95 10.14
C GLU A 174 23.37 10.37 11.51
N ALA A 175 22.11 10.80 11.54
CA ALA A 175 21.39 11.05 12.76
C ALA A 175 21.15 9.69 13.46
N LYS A 176 22.13 9.28 14.26
CA LYS A 176 22.10 8.30 15.36
C LYS A 176 20.71 7.67 15.61
N SER A 177 20.40 6.57 14.93
CA SER A 177 19.29 5.68 15.33
C SER A 177 19.73 4.61 16.34
N ARG A 178 20.91 4.75 16.97
CA ARG A 178 21.42 3.84 18.01
C ARG A 178 20.51 3.72 19.24
N ARG A 179 19.51 4.59 19.40
CA ARG A 179 18.53 4.53 20.52
C ARG A 179 17.34 3.60 20.26
N ALA A 180 17.04 3.26 19.00
CA ALA A 180 15.86 2.46 18.66
C ALA A 180 16.04 0.95 18.96
N SER A 181 17.27 0.43 18.90
CA SER A 181 17.53 -1.00 19.13
C SER A 181 17.43 -1.40 20.61
N SER A 182 17.85 -0.53 21.54
CA SER A 182 17.75 -0.81 22.98
C SER A 182 16.31 -0.81 23.48
N PHE A 183 15.46 0.09 22.96
CA PHE A 183 14.05 0.15 23.35
C PHE A 183 13.29 -1.12 22.97
N ARG A 184 13.61 -1.72 21.81
CA ARG A 184 13.00 -2.98 21.36
C ARG A 184 13.30 -4.15 22.31
N ARG A 185 14.53 -4.21 22.85
CA ARG A 185 14.91 -5.27 23.81
C ARG A 185 14.18 -5.09 25.14
N ILE A 186 14.17 -3.87 25.68
CA ILE A 186 13.47 -3.57 26.94
C ILE A 186 11.97 -3.84 26.81
N ALA A 187 11.34 -3.39 25.73
CA ALA A 187 9.92 -3.63 25.48
C ALA A 187 9.61 -5.13 25.38
N SER A 188 10.46 -5.91 24.70
CA SER A 188 10.30 -7.37 24.62
C SER A 188 10.43 -8.06 25.97
N THR A 189 11.40 -7.64 26.82
CA THR A 189 11.58 -8.21 28.16
C THR A 189 10.43 -7.85 29.09
N LEU A 190 9.93 -6.62 29.04
CA LEU A 190 8.76 -6.22 29.82
C LEU A 190 7.51 -6.99 29.40
N LEU A 191 7.28 -7.14 28.09
CA LEU A 191 6.17 -7.93 27.56
C LEU A 191 6.24 -9.38 28.02
N SER A 192 7.44 -9.99 27.99
CA SER A 192 7.61 -11.38 28.45
C SER A 192 7.34 -11.53 29.95
N ILE A 193 7.74 -10.55 30.78
CA ILE A 193 7.46 -10.56 32.22
C ILE A 193 5.95 -10.49 32.48
N VAL A 194 5.25 -9.58 31.79
CA VAL A 194 3.79 -9.45 31.90
C VAL A 194 3.09 -10.74 31.48
N LEU A 195 3.54 -11.38 30.39
CA LEU A 195 2.98 -12.65 29.92
C LEU A 195 3.16 -13.77 30.97
N VAL A 196 4.35 -13.89 31.54
CA VAL A 196 4.63 -14.90 32.59
C VAL A 196 3.77 -14.67 33.82
N MET A 197 3.62 -13.42 34.27
CA MET A 197 2.75 -13.06 35.39
C MET A 197 1.28 -13.42 35.12
N LEU A 198 0.79 -13.18 33.90
CA LEU A 198 -0.57 -13.52 33.50
C LEU A 198 -0.78 -15.05 33.53
N ILE A 199 0.16 -15.82 32.99
CA ILE A 199 0.11 -17.29 33.04
C ILE A 199 0.09 -17.79 34.49
N LEU A 200 0.96 -17.25 35.35
CA LEU A 200 0.98 -17.62 36.77
C LEU A 200 -0.34 -17.30 37.48
N LEU A 201 -0.97 -16.16 37.17
CA LEU A 201 -2.29 -15.81 37.69
C LEU A 201 -3.37 -16.81 37.25
N ILE A 202 -3.38 -17.21 35.97
CA ILE A 202 -4.31 -18.23 35.46
C ILE A 202 -4.13 -19.56 36.20
N VAL A 203 -2.88 -20.01 36.37
CA VAL A 203 -2.57 -21.26 37.08
C VAL A 203 -2.97 -21.17 38.55
N ALA A 204 -2.72 -20.03 39.21
CA ALA A 204 -3.13 -19.83 40.59
C ALA A 204 -4.66 -19.84 40.76
N ALA A 205 -5.39 -19.23 39.82
CA ALA A 205 -6.86 -19.20 39.81
C ALA A 205 -7.48 -20.58 39.53
N SER A 206 -6.83 -21.41 38.71
CA SER A 206 -7.32 -22.76 38.45
C SER A 206 -7.19 -23.64 39.69
N ILE A 207 -6.09 -23.50 40.45
CA ILE A 207 -5.84 -24.29 41.66
C ILE A 207 -6.64 -23.77 42.87
N SER A 208 -6.81 -22.45 43.03
CA SER A 208 -7.41 -21.85 44.23
C SER A 208 -8.71 -21.10 43.94
N GLU A 209 -9.79 -21.52 44.60
CA GLU A 209 -11.11 -20.87 44.50
C GLU A 209 -11.11 -19.45 45.08
N ASN A 210 -10.39 -19.21 46.17
CA ASN A 210 -10.26 -17.88 46.76
C ASN A 210 -9.59 -16.89 45.80
N ILE A 211 -8.59 -17.35 45.04
CA ILE A 211 -7.90 -16.54 44.03
C ILE A 211 -8.84 -16.28 42.85
N ASN A 212 -9.63 -17.29 42.42
CA ASN A 212 -10.61 -17.12 41.37
C ASN A 212 -11.68 -16.07 41.74
N ILE A 213 -12.21 -16.11 42.96
CA ILE A 213 -13.19 -15.12 43.44
C ILE A 213 -12.59 -13.71 43.49
N PHE A 214 -11.34 -13.58 43.95
CA PHE A 214 -10.65 -12.29 43.97
C PHE A 214 -10.42 -11.72 42.56
N ILE A 215 -10.07 -12.58 41.60
CA ILE A 215 -9.92 -12.18 40.19
C ILE A 215 -11.28 -11.82 39.59
N ALA A 216 -12.32 -12.62 39.85
CA ALA A 216 -13.67 -12.35 39.39
C ALA A 216 -14.20 -11.01 39.95
N SER A 217 -13.88 -10.65 41.19
CA SER A 217 -14.29 -9.36 41.77
C SER A 217 -13.50 -8.17 41.22
N THR A 218 -12.23 -8.37 40.86
CA THR A 218 -11.34 -7.30 40.40
C THR A 218 -11.43 -7.07 38.89
N LEU A 219 -11.44 -8.16 38.11
CA LEU A 219 -11.40 -8.15 36.64
C LEU A 219 -12.75 -8.47 36.01
N HIS A 220 -13.77 -8.85 36.78
CA HIS A 220 -15.08 -9.29 36.28
C HIS A 220 -15.01 -10.45 35.27
N VAL A 221 -13.99 -11.30 35.40
CA VAL A 221 -13.81 -12.50 34.57
C VAL A 221 -13.68 -13.71 35.48
N ASP A 222 -14.54 -14.72 35.27
CA ASP A 222 -14.44 -16.02 35.94
C ASP A 222 -13.61 -16.98 35.09
N ILE A 223 -12.34 -17.14 35.45
CA ILE A 223 -11.36 -17.93 34.69
C ILE A 223 -11.81 -19.39 34.57
N ARG A 224 -12.45 -19.95 35.61
CA ARG A 224 -12.91 -21.35 35.59
C ARG A 224 -14.04 -21.56 34.60
N ALA A 225 -14.99 -20.62 34.55
CA ALA A 225 -16.10 -20.66 33.60
C ALA A 225 -15.59 -20.56 32.15
N GLU A 226 -14.65 -19.66 31.88
CA GLU A 226 -14.05 -19.49 30.54
C GLU A 226 -13.27 -20.73 30.09
N ILE A 227 -12.48 -21.35 30.98
CA ILE A 227 -11.77 -22.60 30.67
C ILE A 227 -12.77 -23.73 30.37
N ALA A 228 -13.84 -23.85 31.17
CA ALA A 228 -14.88 -24.86 30.94
C ALA A 228 -15.58 -24.65 29.59
N TYR A 229 -15.88 -23.40 29.24
CA TYR A 229 -16.46 -23.04 27.94
C TYR A 229 -15.52 -23.39 26.78
N LEU A 230 -14.23 -23.02 26.88
CA LEU A 230 -13.23 -23.36 25.86
C LEU A 230 -13.07 -24.87 25.69
N TRP A 231 -13.07 -25.62 26.79
CA TRP A 231 -13.00 -27.09 26.73
C TRP A 231 -14.22 -27.68 26.01
N GLN A 232 -15.42 -27.19 26.34
CA GLN A 232 -16.65 -27.61 25.68
C GLN A 232 -16.60 -27.33 24.17
N LEU A 233 -16.11 -26.16 23.76
CA LEU A 233 -15.95 -25.80 22.36
C LEU A 233 -14.97 -26.74 21.63
N ILE A 234 -13.82 -27.06 22.26
CA ILE A 234 -12.84 -28.02 21.70
C ILE A 234 -13.48 -29.40 21.53
N THR A 235 -14.24 -29.88 22.52
CA THR A 235 -14.94 -31.18 22.43
C THR A 235 -16.06 -31.23 21.40
N GLN A 236 -16.55 -30.08 20.93
CA GLN A 236 -17.54 -30.02 19.84
C GLN A 236 -16.88 -29.97 18.45
N LEU A 237 -15.63 -29.53 18.38
CA LEU A 237 -14.87 -29.39 17.12
C LEU A 237 -14.15 -30.68 16.71
N PHE A 238 -13.86 -31.57 17.66
CA PHE A 238 -13.17 -32.85 17.46
C PHE A 238 -14.03 -34.01 17.93
#